data_AF-A0A6N2MER6-F1
#
_entry.id   AF-A0A6N2MER6-F1
#
_cell.length_a   1.000
_cell.length_b   1.000
_cell.length_c   1.000
_cell.angle_alpha   90.00
_cell.angle_beta   90.00
_cell.angle_gamma   90.00
#
_symmetry.space_group_name_H-M   'P 1'
#
loop_
_entity.id
_entity.type
_entity.pdbx_description
1 polymer ?
#
loop_
_entity_poly.entity_id
_entity_poly.type
_entity_poly.pdbx_seq_one_letter_code
_entity_poly.pdbx_strand_id
1 'polypeptide(L)'
;MLCTKNIVALESDKWFSMLFARGFHNLHESDGHLADLFVTLLGHPEPEQRFVVLQLLGRLVGQDMHGEAVLQSNTIIYKLLSPDLVLSVPESFLSLVVSSTWDQVVLLASSDSLLPLKIHALALLVAYMPYAGRQQLQSFLAAADSALHVLGKVTHPTCEGPLLRLSLALIAGACLYSPAEDISLISQDIWRNIETRIVKN
;
A
#
# COMPACT_ATOMS: atom_id res chain seq x y z
N MET A 1 -28.98 -5.77 -0.51
CA MET A 1 -27.70 -5.58 0.20
C MET A 1 -26.53 -5.17 -0.70
N LEU A 2 -26.53 -5.49 -2.01
CA LEU A 2 -25.53 -4.95 -2.97
C LEU A 2 -25.70 -3.45 -3.28
N CYS A 3 -26.93 -2.91 -3.30
CA CYS A 3 -27.15 -1.52 -3.66
C CYS A 3 -26.58 -0.51 -2.66
N THR A 4 -26.56 -0.82 -1.37
CA THR A 4 -26.01 0.07 -0.33
C THR A 4 -24.48 0.15 -0.37
N LYS A 5 -23.79 -0.96 -0.70
CA LYS A 5 -22.32 -0.96 -0.86
C LYS A 5 -21.84 -0.05 -1.99
N ASN A 6 -22.58 -0.03 -3.10
CA ASN A 6 -22.26 0.83 -4.24
C ASN A 6 -22.52 2.31 -3.97
N ILE A 7 -23.46 2.65 -3.08
CA ILE A 7 -23.78 4.05 -2.75
C ILE A 7 -22.70 4.67 -1.86
N VAL A 8 -22.21 3.92 -0.86
CA VAL A 8 -21.17 4.40 0.07
C VAL A 8 -19.85 4.66 -0.67
N ALA A 9 -19.42 3.74 -1.55
CA ALA A 9 -18.24 3.96 -2.39
C ALA A 9 -18.39 5.19 -3.30
N LEU A 10 -19.58 5.39 -3.87
CA LEU A 10 -19.86 6.45 -4.83
C LEU A 10 -19.97 7.85 -4.19
N GLU A 11 -20.40 7.96 -2.94
CA GLU A 11 -20.36 9.23 -2.20
C GLU A 11 -18.96 9.56 -1.70
N SER A 12 -18.22 8.58 -1.17
CA SER A 12 -16.82 8.75 -0.80
C SER A 12 -15.99 9.23 -1.99
N ASP A 13 -16.12 8.60 -3.16
CA ASP A 13 -15.38 8.96 -4.37
C ASP A 13 -15.66 10.39 -4.86
N LYS A 14 -16.90 10.87 -4.72
CA LYS A 14 -17.27 12.26 -5.07
C LYS A 14 -16.66 13.27 -4.10
N TRP A 15 -16.71 12.97 -2.80
CA TRP A 15 -16.10 13.81 -1.77
C TRP A 15 -14.58 13.89 -1.95
N PHE A 16 -13.92 12.78 -2.25
CA PHE A 16 -12.48 12.75 -2.51
C PHE A 16 -12.10 13.50 -3.78
N SER A 17 -12.86 13.35 -4.87
CA SER A 17 -12.64 14.13 -6.09
C SER A 17 -12.75 15.64 -5.84
N MET A 18 -13.71 16.06 -4.98
CA MET A 18 -13.88 17.46 -4.59
C MET A 18 -12.75 17.95 -3.66
N LEU A 19 -12.24 17.11 -2.77
CA LEU A 19 -11.07 17.42 -1.93
C LEU A 19 -9.81 17.61 -2.80
N PHE A 20 -9.56 16.71 -3.74
CA PHE A 20 -8.39 16.79 -4.63
C PHE A 20 -8.48 17.93 -5.64
N ALA A 21 -9.65 18.19 -6.22
CA ALA A 21 -9.85 19.31 -7.16
C ALA A 21 -9.74 20.70 -6.51
N ARG A 22 -9.93 20.80 -5.19
CA ARG A 22 -9.87 22.08 -4.45
C ARG A 22 -8.58 22.25 -3.63
N GLY A 23 -7.87 21.16 -3.34
CA GLY A 23 -6.81 21.14 -2.33
C GLY A 23 -5.42 21.55 -2.82
N PHE A 24 -4.96 21.08 -3.97
CA PHE A 24 -3.52 21.18 -4.34
C PHE A 24 -3.01 22.59 -4.63
N HIS A 25 -3.88 23.59 -4.76
CA HIS A 25 -3.43 24.94 -5.05
C HIS A 25 -3.02 25.76 -3.80
N ASN A 26 -3.33 25.31 -2.56
CA ASN A 26 -3.02 26.03 -1.30
C ASN A 26 -2.60 25.10 -0.12
N LEU A 27 -2.07 23.91 -0.41
CA LEU A 27 -2.20 22.73 0.47
C LEU A 27 -1.24 22.65 1.69
N HIS A 28 -0.22 23.50 1.78
CA HIS A 28 0.85 23.38 2.80
C HIS A 28 0.36 23.41 4.26
N GLU A 29 -0.73 24.14 4.57
CA GLU A 29 -1.31 24.15 5.93
C GLU A 29 -2.26 22.98 6.21
N SER A 30 -2.82 22.37 5.17
CA SER A 30 -3.82 21.30 5.26
C SER A 30 -3.26 19.88 5.05
N ASP A 31 -2.01 19.78 4.60
CA ASP A 31 -1.32 18.51 4.31
C ASP A 31 -1.34 17.57 5.52
N GLY A 32 -1.06 18.09 6.72
CA GLY A 32 -1.09 17.32 7.97
C GLY A 32 -2.48 16.77 8.30
N HIS A 33 -3.52 17.59 8.18
CA HIS A 33 -4.90 17.16 8.43
C HIS A 33 -5.39 16.11 7.44
N LEU A 34 -4.92 16.17 6.18
CA LEU A 34 -5.25 15.18 5.17
C LEU A 34 -4.55 13.84 5.44
N ALA A 35 -3.27 13.88 5.85
CA ALA A 35 -2.57 12.70 6.34
C ALA A 35 -3.27 12.06 7.55
N ASP A 36 -3.68 12.86 8.55
CA ASP A 36 -4.41 12.38 9.73
C ASP A 36 -5.77 11.74 9.38
N LEU A 37 -6.45 12.29 8.36
CA LEU A 37 -7.69 11.71 7.84
C LEU A 37 -7.44 10.31 7.24
N PHE A 38 -6.39 10.14 6.43
CA PHE A 38 -6.04 8.83 5.88
C PHE A 38 -5.72 7.81 6.98
N VAL A 39 -4.96 8.21 8.00
CA VAL A 39 -4.67 7.36 9.17
C VAL A 39 -5.97 6.91 9.84
N THR A 40 -6.88 7.85 10.10
CA THR A 40 -8.18 7.57 10.73
C THR A 40 -9.01 6.58 9.91
N LEU A 41 -9.05 6.76 8.59
CA LEU A 41 -9.84 5.90 7.70
C LEU A 41 -9.22 4.51 7.51
N LEU A 42 -7.90 4.38 7.52
CA LEU A 42 -7.21 3.09 7.52
C LEU A 42 -7.44 2.30 8.83
N GLY A 43 -7.77 3.00 9.93
CA GLY A 43 -8.17 2.43 11.21
C GLY A 43 -9.67 2.12 11.35
N HIS A 44 -10.47 2.38 10.30
CA HIS A 44 -11.92 2.26 10.39
C HIS A 44 -12.39 0.79 10.60
N PRO A 45 -13.40 0.53 11.46
CA PRO A 45 -13.87 -0.83 11.73
C PRO A 45 -14.44 -1.53 10.50
N GLU A 46 -15.06 -0.78 9.59
CA GLU A 46 -15.61 -1.32 8.35
C GLU A 46 -14.49 -1.59 7.31
N PRO A 47 -14.36 -2.81 6.79
CA PRO A 47 -13.34 -3.15 5.80
C PRO A 47 -13.52 -2.42 4.47
N GLU A 48 -14.75 -2.08 4.09
CA GLU A 48 -15.03 -1.31 2.87
C GLU A 48 -14.38 0.07 2.90
N GLN A 49 -14.41 0.76 4.04
CA GLN A 49 -13.77 2.08 4.19
C GLN A 49 -12.25 1.99 4.07
N ARG A 50 -11.66 0.99 4.74
CA ARG A 50 -10.21 0.73 4.67
C ARG A 50 -9.78 0.40 3.24
N PHE A 51 -10.58 -0.37 2.51
CA PHE A 51 -10.31 -0.73 1.13
C PHE A 51 -10.29 0.50 0.21
N VAL A 52 -11.28 1.38 0.32
CA VAL A 52 -11.34 2.63 -0.46
C VAL A 52 -10.10 3.48 -0.22
N VAL A 53 -9.67 3.62 1.03
CA VAL A 53 -8.48 4.43 1.35
C VAL A 53 -7.19 3.81 0.85
N LEU A 54 -7.03 2.49 0.90
CA LEU A 54 -5.88 1.82 0.28
C LEU A 54 -5.80 2.09 -1.24
N GLN A 55 -6.94 2.08 -1.94
CA GLN A 55 -6.98 2.40 -3.37
C GLN A 55 -6.63 3.86 -3.65
N LEU A 56 -7.11 4.79 -2.82
CA LEU A 56 -6.81 6.22 -2.96
C LEU A 56 -5.32 6.49 -2.74
N LEU A 57 -4.74 5.92 -1.70
CA LEU A 57 -3.30 6.01 -1.42
C LEU A 57 -2.47 5.41 -2.55
N GLY A 58 -2.90 4.26 -3.10
CA GLY A 58 -2.25 3.64 -4.26
C GLY A 58 -2.21 4.56 -5.47
N ARG A 59 -3.32 5.25 -5.77
CA ARG A 59 -3.37 6.24 -6.85
C ARG A 59 -2.46 7.44 -6.60
N LEU A 60 -2.38 7.92 -5.35
CA LEU A 60 -1.51 9.04 -4.98
C LEU A 60 -0.03 8.74 -5.28
N VAL A 61 0.41 7.51 -5.02
CA VAL A 61 1.80 7.07 -5.30
C VAL A 61 1.99 6.53 -6.71
N GLY A 62 1.02 6.72 -7.61
CA GLY A 62 1.12 6.38 -9.02
C GLY A 62 0.93 4.90 -9.36
N GLN A 63 0.26 4.12 -8.52
CA GLN A 63 -0.19 2.78 -8.93
C GLN A 63 -1.28 2.90 -10.00
N ASP A 64 -0.94 2.55 -11.23
CA ASP A 64 -1.94 2.43 -12.30
C ASP A 64 -2.78 1.16 -12.07
N MET A 65 -4.10 1.33 -12.02
CA MET A 65 -5.06 0.25 -11.77
C MET A 65 -5.19 -0.73 -12.95
N HIS A 66 -4.35 -0.59 -13.99
CA HIS A 66 -4.40 -1.41 -15.19
C HIS A 66 -3.65 -2.76 -15.10
N GLY A 67 -2.98 -3.05 -13.99
CA GLY A 67 -2.35 -4.34 -13.73
C GLY A 67 -3.32 -5.36 -13.12
N GLU A 68 -3.91 -6.19 -13.98
CA GLU A 68 -4.64 -7.43 -13.69
C GLU A 68 -6.16 -7.33 -13.42
N ALA A 69 -6.92 -7.76 -14.43
CA ALA A 69 -8.35 -7.93 -14.43
C ALA A 69 -8.82 -9.00 -13.42
N VAL A 70 -9.04 -8.64 -12.14
CA VAL A 70 -9.81 -9.47 -11.20
C VAL A 70 -10.62 -8.58 -10.25
N LEU A 71 -11.81 -8.16 -10.72
CA LEU A 71 -13.09 -8.01 -10.01
C LEU A 71 -13.89 -6.84 -10.61
N GLN A 72 -14.83 -7.21 -11.48
CA GLN A 72 -15.78 -6.32 -12.14
C GLN A 72 -16.59 -5.51 -11.12
N SER A 73 -16.67 -4.18 -11.34
CA SER A 73 -17.78 -3.21 -11.09
C SER A 73 -17.15 -1.84 -10.71
N ASN A 74 -17.38 -0.68 -11.33
CA ASN A 74 -18.19 -0.21 -12.45
C ASN A 74 -17.60 1.14 -12.94
N THR A 75 -17.21 1.19 -14.21
CA THR A 75 -17.35 2.22 -15.28
C THR A 75 -17.57 3.73 -14.98
N ILE A 76 -17.26 4.30 -13.81
CA ILE A 76 -17.35 5.79 -13.59
C ILE A 76 -15.97 6.44 -13.36
N ILE A 77 -14.90 5.64 -13.34
CA ILE A 77 -13.53 6.07 -13.00
C ILE A 77 -12.89 6.97 -14.10
N TYR A 78 -13.46 7.00 -15.32
CA TYR A 78 -12.93 7.79 -16.44
C TYR A 78 -13.25 9.30 -16.39
N LYS A 79 -13.92 9.80 -15.34
CA LYS A 79 -14.23 11.25 -15.20
C LYS A 79 -13.38 11.99 -14.18
N LEU A 80 -12.50 11.29 -13.46
CA LEU A 80 -11.58 11.90 -12.51
C LEU A 80 -10.34 12.49 -13.20
N LEU A 81 -10.13 12.16 -14.48
CA LEU A 81 -9.10 12.75 -15.33
C LEU A 81 -9.78 13.16 -16.65
N SER A 82 -10.09 14.44 -16.79
CA SER A 82 -9.85 15.01 -18.12
C SER A 82 -8.35 14.80 -18.40
N PRO A 83 -7.95 14.43 -19.62
CA PRO A 83 -6.54 14.18 -19.97
C PRO A 83 -5.61 15.40 -19.77
N ASP A 84 -6.14 16.55 -19.36
CA ASP A 84 -5.44 17.83 -19.24
C ASP A 84 -4.92 18.18 -17.84
N LEU A 85 -5.10 17.35 -16.81
CA LEU A 85 -4.58 17.66 -15.46
C LEU A 85 -3.69 16.54 -14.91
N VAL A 86 -2.50 16.39 -15.49
CA VAL A 86 -1.39 15.70 -14.84
C VAL A 86 -0.88 16.61 -13.71
N LEU A 87 -1.62 16.69 -12.60
CA LEU A 87 -1.11 17.29 -11.38
C LEU A 87 -0.07 16.33 -10.80
N SER A 88 1.20 16.66 -10.97
CA SER A 88 2.30 16.02 -10.24
C SER A 88 2.12 16.35 -8.76
N VAL A 89 1.82 15.33 -7.95
CA VAL A 89 1.75 15.46 -6.50
C VAL A 89 3.15 15.73 -5.97
N PRO A 90 3.38 16.77 -5.13
CA PRO A 90 4.70 17.06 -4.60
C PRO A 90 5.27 15.89 -3.80
N GLU A 91 6.55 15.56 -4.02
CA GLU A 91 7.23 14.48 -3.31
C GLU A 91 7.19 14.66 -1.78
N SER A 92 7.30 15.91 -1.30
CA SER A 92 7.20 16.22 0.13
C SER A 92 5.85 15.83 0.74
N PHE A 93 4.76 15.96 -0.03
CA PHE A 93 3.44 15.52 0.40
C PHE A 93 3.33 13.99 0.38
N LEU A 94 3.88 13.34 -0.65
CA LEU A 94 3.93 11.87 -0.70
C LEU A 94 4.72 11.30 0.48
N SER A 95 5.89 11.85 0.79
CA SER A 95 6.67 11.48 1.97
C SER A 95 5.90 11.70 3.27
N LEU A 96 5.17 12.81 3.41
CA LEU A 96 4.31 13.05 4.57
C LEU A 96 3.25 11.95 4.70
N VAL A 97 2.47 11.72 3.64
CA VAL A 97 1.39 10.71 3.65
C VAL A 97 1.93 9.31 3.94
N VAL A 98 3.04 8.93 3.28
CA VAL A 98 3.71 7.65 3.53
C VAL A 98 4.19 7.57 4.97
N SER A 99 4.83 8.63 5.48
CA SER A 99 5.32 8.65 6.85
C SER A 99 4.20 8.47 7.89
N SER A 100 3.08 9.16 7.70
CA SER A 100 1.95 9.13 8.63
C SER A 100 1.15 7.84 8.56
N THR A 101 1.05 7.21 7.39
CA THR A 101 0.18 6.03 7.19
C THR A 101 0.91 4.69 7.29
N TRP A 102 2.24 4.69 7.28
CA TRP A 102 3.09 3.49 7.22
C TRP A 102 2.68 2.39 8.20
N ASP A 103 2.65 2.68 9.50
CA ASP A 103 2.40 1.67 10.54
C ASP A 103 1.03 1.01 10.37
N GLN A 104 0.03 1.80 10.01
CA GLN A 104 -1.33 1.30 9.79
C GLN A 104 -1.40 0.41 8.53
N VAL A 105 -0.70 0.77 7.45
CA VAL A 105 -0.63 -0.07 6.25
C VAL A 105 0.14 -1.37 6.54
N VAL A 106 1.24 -1.32 7.30
CA VAL A 106 1.98 -2.51 7.77
C VAL A 106 1.09 -3.42 8.62
N LEU A 107 0.29 -2.84 9.53
CA LEU A 107 -0.66 -3.60 10.35
C LEU A 107 -1.72 -4.31 9.49
N LEU A 108 -2.28 -3.63 8.49
CA LEU A 108 -3.24 -4.22 7.54
C LEU A 108 -2.59 -5.33 6.71
N ALA A 109 -1.37 -5.12 6.22
CA ALA A 109 -0.63 -6.09 5.42
C ALA A 109 -0.33 -7.39 6.20
N SER A 110 0.02 -7.27 7.49
CA SER A 110 0.42 -8.40 8.34
C SER A 110 -0.77 -9.14 8.96
N SER A 111 -1.75 -8.41 9.51
CA SER A 111 -2.71 -8.95 10.49
C SER A 111 -4.18 -8.93 10.08
N ASP A 112 -4.54 -8.28 8.96
CA ASP A 112 -5.94 -8.21 8.54
C ASP A 112 -6.53 -9.61 8.28
N SER A 113 -7.80 -9.81 8.62
CA SER A 113 -8.51 -11.07 8.43
C SER A 113 -8.96 -11.28 6.97
N LEU A 114 -9.13 -10.20 6.21
CA LEU A 114 -9.55 -10.22 4.81
C LEU A 114 -8.34 -10.22 3.88
N LEU A 115 -8.11 -11.36 3.23
CA LEU A 115 -7.04 -11.54 2.26
C LEU A 115 -6.95 -10.43 1.18
N PRO A 116 -8.05 -9.92 0.59
CA PRO A 116 -7.96 -8.84 -0.38
C PRO A 116 -7.35 -7.55 0.19
N LEU A 117 -7.68 -7.18 1.44
CA LEU A 117 -7.10 -6.01 2.11
C LEU A 117 -5.60 -6.19 2.33
N LYS A 118 -5.17 -7.39 2.75
CA LYS A 118 -3.74 -7.71 2.90
C LYS A 118 -2.98 -7.54 1.59
N ILE A 119 -3.52 -8.06 0.49
CA ILE A 119 -2.90 -7.96 -0.84
C ILE A 119 -2.76 -6.50 -1.26
N HIS A 120 -3.81 -5.70 -1.11
CA HIS A 120 -3.77 -4.27 -1.46
C HIS A 120 -2.80 -3.49 -0.56
N ALA A 121 -2.76 -3.79 0.74
CA ALA A 121 -1.83 -3.16 1.67
C ALA A 121 -0.36 -3.53 1.34
N LEU A 122 -0.07 -4.80 1.03
CA LEU A 122 1.27 -5.22 0.60
C LEU A 122 1.67 -4.54 -0.71
N ALA A 123 0.78 -4.48 -1.69
CA ALA A 123 1.03 -3.76 -2.95
C ALA A 123 1.30 -2.28 -2.70
N LEU A 124 0.49 -1.63 -1.85
CA LEU A 124 0.69 -0.24 -1.46
C LEU A 124 2.05 -0.02 -0.80
N LEU A 125 2.48 -0.90 0.11
CA LEU A 125 3.80 -0.81 0.72
C LEU A 125 4.93 -0.90 -0.31
N VAL A 126 4.80 -1.71 -1.37
CA VAL A 126 5.81 -1.74 -2.46
C VAL A 126 5.91 -0.37 -3.12
N ALA A 127 4.78 0.29 -3.37
CA ALA A 127 4.76 1.63 -3.96
C ALA A 127 5.14 2.75 -2.98
N TYR A 128 5.07 2.52 -1.67
CA TYR A 128 5.54 3.45 -0.65
C TYR A 128 7.06 3.49 -0.52
N MET A 129 7.78 2.40 -0.87
CA MET A 129 9.22 2.28 -0.64
C MET A 129 10.06 3.47 -1.12
N PRO A 130 9.84 4.08 -2.31
CA PRO A 130 10.62 5.22 -2.77
C PRO A 130 10.48 6.47 -1.90
N TYR A 131 9.37 6.59 -1.17
CA TYR A 131 9.02 7.78 -0.37
C TYR A 131 9.19 7.55 1.14
N ALA A 132 9.52 6.32 1.54
CA ALA A 132 9.64 5.93 2.94
C ALA A 132 10.93 6.47 3.56
N GLY A 133 10.84 6.89 4.82
CA GLY A 133 12.01 7.31 5.59
C GLY A 133 12.90 6.13 5.97
N ARG A 134 14.21 6.38 6.16
CA ARG A 134 15.19 5.33 6.53
C ARG A 134 14.76 4.50 7.75
N GLN A 135 14.24 5.12 8.80
CA GLN A 135 13.80 4.41 10.00
C GLN A 135 12.63 3.45 9.74
N GLN A 136 11.75 3.79 8.80
CA GLN A 136 10.61 2.95 8.42
C GLN A 136 11.09 1.70 7.67
N LEU A 137 12.02 1.90 6.73
CA LEU A 137 12.68 0.81 6.01
C LEU A 137 13.47 -0.09 6.96
N GLN A 138 14.29 0.47 7.86
CA GLN A 138 15.04 -0.29 8.86
C GLN A 138 14.12 -1.10 9.77
N SER A 139 13.04 -0.49 10.27
CA SER A 139 12.06 -1.19 11.13
C SER A 139 11.38 -2.33 10.38
N PHE A 140 11.05 -2.13 9.11
CA PHE A 140 10.48 -3.18 8.26
C PHE A 140 11.47 -4.32 7.98
N LEU A 141 12.72 -4.00 7.62
CA LEU A 141 13.76 -4.99 7.37
C LEU A 141 14.03 -5.85 8.62
N ALA A 142 14.11 -5.21 9.78
CA ALA A 142 14.30 -5.88 11.07
C ALA A 142 13.11 -6.77 11.47
N ALA A 143 11.89 -6.39 11.10
CA ALA A 143 10.67 -7.12 11.43
C ALA A 143 10.16 -8.04 10.30
N ALA A 144 10.91 -8.18 9.20
CA ALA A 144 10.44 -8.82 7.98
C ALA A 144 9.99 -10.29 8.17
N ASP A 145 10.57 -11.00 9.14
CA ASP A 145 10.25 -12.39 9.48
C ASP A 145 8.86 -12.54 10.10
N SER A 146 8.48 -11.58 10.93
CA SER A 146 7.17 -11.48 11.56
C SER A 146 6.13 -10.79 10.68
N ALA A 147 6.53 -9.76 9.91
CA ALA A 147 5.63 -9.01 9.04
C ALA A 147 5.22 -9.81 7.78
N LEU A 148 6.15 -10.60 7.22
CA LEU A 148 5.93 -11.40 6.02
C LEU A 148 5.84 -12.88 6.38
N HIS A 149 4.81 -13.26 7.14
CA HIS A 149 4.58 -14.66 7.58
C HIS A 149 4.66 -15.71 6.46
N VAL A 150 4.40 -15.32 5.20
CA VAL A 150 4.51 -16.18 4.00
C VAL A 150 5.98 -16.55 3.68
N LEU A 151 6.93 -15.66 4.01
CA LEU A 151 8.37 -15.90 3.90
C LEU A 151 8.95 -16.54 5.16
N GLY A 152 8.38 -16.27 6.35
CA GLY A 152 8.90 -16.75 7.63
C GLY A 152 8.56 -18.20 8.00
N LYS A 153 7.47 -18.80 7.47
CA LYS A 153 7.08 -20.18 7.79
C LYS A 153 6.94 -21.05 6.54
N VAL A 154 7.77 -22.09 6.46
CA VAL A 154 7.75 -23.16 5.46
C VAL A 154 6.58 -24.13 5.73
N THR A 155 5.33 -23.65 5.76
CA THR A 155 4.21 -24.57 6.07
C THR A 155 3.46 -25.07 4.86
N HIS A 156 3.43 -24.41 3.70
CA HIS A 156 2.81 -25.01 2.50
C HIS A 156 3.54 -24.66 1.18
N PRO A 157 3.93 -25.66 0.36
CA PRO A 157 4.56 -25.45 -0.94
C PRO A 157 3.60 -24.85 -1.98
N THR A 158 2.32 -24.67 -1.65
CA THR A 158 1.27 -24.25 -2.58
C THR A 158 1.03 -22.74 -2.66
N CYS A 159 1.74 -21.92 -1.88
CA CYS A 159 1.60 -20.45 -1.91
C CYS A 159 2.53 -19.77 -2.95
N GLU A 160 2.58 -20.29 -4.18
CA GLU A 160 3.12 -19.56 -5.35
C GLU A 160 2.16 -18.45 -5.83
N GLY A 161 1.53 -17.75 -4.88
CA GLY A 161 0.48 -16.78 -5.16
C GLY A 161 0.96 -15.32 -5.13
N PRO A 162 0.05 -14.37 -5.40
CA PRO A 162 0.32 -12.93 -5.35
C PRO A 162 1.00 -12.47 -4.04
N LEU A 163 0.65 -13.07 -2.91
CA LEU A 163 1.26 -12.74 -1.61
C LEU A 163 2.77 -13.01 -1.55
N LEU A 164 3.24 -14.11 -2.12
CA LEU A 164 4.68 -14.43 -2.13
C LEU A 164 5.42 -13.44 -3.02
N ARG A 165 4.87 -13.17 -4.22
CA ARG A 165 5.45 -12.19 -5.16
C ARG A 165 5.54 -10.80 -4.53
N LEU A 166 4.47 -10.35 -3.88
CA LEU A 166 4.45 -9.07 -3.18
C LEU A 166 5.42 -9.04 -1.98
N SER A 167 5.50 -10.13 -1.21
CA SER A 167 6.46 -10.22 -0.09
C SER A 167 7.91 -10.14 -0.58
N LEU A 168 8.25 -10.83 -1.67
CA LEU A 168 9.57 -10.74 -2.30
C LEU A 168 9.83 -9.35 -2.88
N ALA A 169 8.83 -8.75 -3.53
CA ALA A 169 8.92 -7.38 -4.04
C ALA A 169 9.14 -6.35 -2.93
N LEU A 170 8.55 -6.56 -1.74
CA LEU A 170 8.79 -5.71 -0.58
C LEU A 170 10.22 -5.83 -0.06
N ILE A 171 10.75 -7.05 0.06
CA ILE A 171 12.16 -7.24 0.46
C ILE A 171 13.09 -6.60 -0.57
N ALA A 172 12.86 -6.86 -1.86
CA ALA A 172 13.66 -6.28 -2.94
C ALA A 172 13.58 -4.75 -2.97
N GLY A 173 12.38 -4.19 -2.80
CA GLY A 173 12.15 -2.74 -2.73
C GLY A 173 12.83 -2.13 -1.52
N ALA A 174 12.66 -2.71 -0.33
CA ALA A 174 13.32 -2.23 0.88
C ALA A 174 14.85 -2.27 0.72
N CYS A 175 15.43 -3.30 0.12
CA CYS A 175 16.86 -3.34 -0.20
C CYS A 175 17.28 -2.27 -1.21
N LEU A 176 16.48 -2.02 -2.26
CA LEU A 176 16.77 -1.04 -3.30
C LEU A 176 16.83 0.39 -2.76
N TYR A 177 15.94 0.72 -1.82
CA TYR A 177 15.81 2.05 -1.24
C TYR A 177 16.52 2.21 0.11
N SER A 178 17.23 1.18 0.59
CA SER A 178 18.03 1.24 1.82
C SER A 178 19.53 1.33 1.53
N PRO A 179 20.31 1.99 2.41
CA PRO A 179 21.75 1.86 2.42
C PRO A 179 22.21 0.41 2.59
N ALA A 180 23.38 0.08 2.04
CA ALA A 180 23.89 -1.30 2.03
C ALA A 180 24.09 -1.88 3.45
N GLU A 181 24.45 -1.05 4.42
CA GLU A 181 24.60 -1.47 5.81
C GLU A 181 23.28 -1.94 6.45
N ASP A 182 22.15 -1.39 6.03
CA ASP A 182 20.83 -1.70 6.61
C ASP A 182 20.30 -3.05 6.12
N ILE A 183 20.80 -3.58 4.99
CA ILE A 183 20.45 -4.90 4.46
C ILE A 183 20.81 -6.01 5.46
N SER A 184 21.82 -5.80 6.29
CA SER A 184 22.22 -6.72 7.36
C SER A 184 21.15 -6.94 8.44
N LEU A 185 20.13 -6.07 8.50
CA LEU A 185 18.99 -6.20 9.41
C LEU A 185 18.04 -7.33 9.02
N ILE A 186 18.06 -7.78 7.75
CA ILE A 186 17.23 -8.89 7.30
C ILE A 186 17.70 -10.18 7.98
N SER A 187 16.77 -10.86 8.66
CA SER A 187 17.04 -12.16 9.29
C SER A 187 17.60 -13.18 8.29
N GLN A 188 18.62 -13.93 8.72
CA GLN A 188 19.24 -15.02 7.96
C GLN A 188 18.24 -16.10 7.54
N ASP A 189 17.16 -16.29 8.28
CA ASP A 189 16.13 -17.27 7.92
C ASP A 189 15.36 -16.86 6.66
N ILE A 190 15.18 -15.56 6.40
CA ILE A 190 14.56 -15.06 5.16
C ILE A 190 15.45 -15.39 3.96
N TRP A 191 16.75 -15.12 4.06
CA TRP A 191 17.71 -15.44 2.99
C TRP A 191 17.71 -16.93 2.66
N ARG A 192 17.78 -17.79 3.69
CA ARG A 192 17.69 -19.24 3.52
C ARG A 192 16.36 -19.67 2.87
N ASN A 193 15.24 -19.04 3.24
CA ASN A 193 13.93 -19.34 2.67
C ASN A 193 13.81 -18.89 1.21
N ILE A 194 14.49 -17.81 0.80
CA ILE A 194 14.55 -17.38 -0.60
C ILE A 194 15.42 -18.35 -1.41
N GLU A 195 16.63 -18.67 -0.93
CA GLU A 195 17.57 -19.57 -1.60
C GLU A 195 16.96 -20.97 -1.83
N THR A 196 16.35 -21.55 -0.81
CA THR A 196 15.70 -22.87 -0.90
C THR A 196 14.56 -22.92 -1.92
N ARG A 197 13.96 -21.77 -2.27
CA ARG A 197 12.92 -21.66 -3.30
C ARG A 197 13.51 -21.47 -4.69
N ILE A 198 14.63 -20.78 -4.82
CA ILE A 198 15.35 -20.64 -6.10
C ILE A 198 15.95 -21.99 -6.53
N VAL A 199 16.56 -22.73 -5.61
CA VAL A 199 17.25 -24.01 -5.90
C VAL A 199 16.27 -25.15 -6.23
N LYS A 200 14.98 -25.00 -5.91
CA LYS A 200 13.94 -26.02 -6.17
C LYS A 200 13.20 -25.83 -7.50
N ASN A 201 13.47 -24.76 -8.23
CA ASN A 201 12.99 -24.50 -9.59
C ASN A 201 14.12 -24.68 -10.60
#